data_AF-M0I8P1-F1
#
_entry.id   AF-M0I8P1-F1
#
_cell.length_a   1.000
_cell.length_b   1.000
_cell.length_c   1.000
_cell.angle_alpha   90.00
_cell.angle_beta   90.00
_cell.angle_gamma   90.00
#
_symmetry.space_group_name_H-M   'P 1'
#
loop_
_entity.id
_entity.type
_entity.pdbx_description
1 polymer ?
#
loop_
_entity_poly.entity_id
_entity_poly.type
_entity_poly.pdbx_seq_one_letter_code
_entity_poly.pdbx_strand_id
1 'polypeptide(L)'
;MSSPRSASSPPSAASGSRRATSPVALAALVVANLVPLVGVVWFDWSLKALLVAYWLESGVVGLLNVPKILAASGRGDGGSSINATVNGRQVDLSPPDDPRDGFHLYPSNVPIAGFFAMHYGIFWVVHGVFVWSFDAFAVGGVGGVPLGAVFLAAGATVLSHGGSFAVNFVGREEYRSVSPGKQMSEPYRRVIVLHLTIVLGAFLVAASGAPAAALVVMVVVKTALDAGAHLREHVRAEKRADRDRDGGSAGERIEVSDASA
;
A
#
# COMPACT_ATOMS: atom_id res chain seq x y z
N MET A 1 -15.07 23.84 -57.87
CA MET A 1 -14.68 24.25 -56.50
C MET A 1 -15.50 23.39 -55.56
N SER A 2 -14.88 22.34 -55.01
CA SER A 2 -15.57 21.26 -54.33
C SER A 2 -15.07 21.22 -52.88
N SER A 3 -15.92 21.59 -51.93
CA SER A 3 -15.63 21.54 -50.49
C SER A 3 -15.50 20.08 -50.02
N PRO A 4 -14.52 19.73 -49.17
CA PRO A 4 -14.47 18.40 -48.56
C PRO A 4 -15.43 18.36 -47.37
N ARG A 5 -16.29 17.33 -47.36
CA ARG A 5 -17.20 16.99 -46.25
C ARG A 5 -16.38 16.61 -45.01
N SER A 6 -16.72 17.22 -43.87
CA SER A 6 -16.25 16.82 -42.55
C SER A 6 -16.78 15.42 -42.22
N ALA A 7 -15.88 14.47 -42.02
CA ALA A 7 -16.21 13.18 -41.43
C ALA A 7 -16.28 13.36 -39.90
N SER A 8 -17.48 13.26 -39.34
CA SER A 8 -17.72 13.18 -37.90
C SER A 8 -17.26 11.81 -37.38
N SER A 9 -16.20 11.77 -36.58
CA SER A 9 -15.82 10.56 -35.83
C SER A 9 -16.82 10.31 -34.69
N PRO A 10 -17.25 9.06 -34.44
CA PRO A 10 -18.09 8.75 -33.29
C PRO A 10 -17.27 8.81 -31.98
N PRO A 11 -17.88 9.19 -30.84
CA PRO A 11 -17.19 9.18 -29.56
C PRO A 11 -16.87 7.74 -29.13
N SER A 12 -15.58 7.48 -28.92
CA SER A 12 -15.06 6.23 -28.36
C SER A 12 -15.58 6.05 -26.94
N ALA A 13 -16.55 5.15 -26.76
CA ALA A 13 -16.96 4.62 -25.48
C ALA A 13 -15.80 3.84 -24.83
N ALA A 14 -14.95 4.54 -24.07
CA ALA A 14 -13.96 3.91 -23.20
C ALA A 14 -14.61 3.63 -21.84
N SER A 15 -15.19 2.44 -21.72
CA SER A 15 -15.58 1.81 -20.47
C SER A 15 -14.35 1.53 -19.59
N GLY A 16 -13.93 2.52 -18.80
CA GLY A 16 -12.95 2.33 -17.73
C GLY A 16 -13.63 1.68 -16.52
N SER A 17 -13.34 0.40 -16.30
CA SER A 17 -13.87 -0.41 -15.20
C SER A 17 -13.70 0.28 -13.84
N ARG A 18 -14.79 0.81 -13.28
CA ARG A 18 -14.86 1.11 -11.84
C ARG A 18 -14.68 -0.24 -11.14
N ARG A 19 -13.58 -0.44 -10.40
CA ARG A 19 -13.46 -1.57 -9.48
C ARG A 19 -14.48 -1.35 -8.37
N ALA A 20 -15.71 -1.83 -8.61
CA ALA A 20 -16.71 -1.96 -7.57
C ALA A 20 -16.13 -2.87 -6.49
N THR A 21 -16.15 -2.42 -5.25
CA THR A 21 -15.70 -3.21 -4.10
C THR A 21 -16.58 -4.43 -4.01
N SER A 22 -16.01 -5.58 -4.33
CA SER A 22 -16.76 -6.82 -4.23
C SER A 22 -16.94 -7.13 -2.74
N PRO A 23 -18.16 -7.46 -2.29
CA PRO A 23 -18.38 -7.94 -0.92
C PRO A 23 -17.49 -9.16 -0.59
N VAL A 24 -17.07 -9.89 -1.63
CA VAL A 24 -16.08 -10.97 -1.57
C VAL A 24 -14.71 -10.47 -1.12
N ALA A 25 -14.23 -9.30 -1.58
CA ALA A 25 -12.94 -8.73 -1.17
C ALA A 25 -12.97 -8.29 0.31
N LEU A 26 -14.08 -7.68 0.75
CA LEU A 26 -14.29 -7.32 2.16
C LEU A 26 -14.37 -8.57 3.05
N ALA A 27 -15.12 -9.59 2.63
CA ALA A 27 -15.22 -10.85 3.37
C ALA A 27 -13.86 -11.56 3.45
N ALA A 28 -13.10 -11.62 2.35
CA ALA A 28 -11.76 -12.19 2.34
C ALA A 28 -10.81 -11.42 3.27
N LEU A 29 -10.90 -10.09 3.33
CA LEU A 29 -10.09 -9.26 4.23
C LEU A 29 -10.43 -9.51 5.69
N VAL A 30 -11.71 -9.59 6.04
CA VAL A 30 -12.15 -9.90 7.41
C VAL A 30 -11.66 -11.29 7.82
N VAL A 31 -11.88 -12.31 6.97
CA VAL A 31 -11.43 -13.68 7.24
C VAL A 31 -9.91 -13.75 7.41
N ALA A 32 -9.14 -13.10 6.53
CA ALA A 32 -7.68 -13.09 6.61
C ALA A 32 -7.17 -12.47 7.93
N ASN A 33 -7.86 -11.44 8.45
CA ASN A 33 -7.51 -10.84 9.74
C ASN A 33 -7.96 -11.68 10.96
N LEU A 34 -8.98 -12.53 10.81
CA LEU A 34 -9.45 -13.41 11.89
C LEU A 34 -8.58 -14.66 12.05
N VAL A 35 -7.93 -15.15 10.99
CA VAL A 35 -7.08 -16.35 11.04
C VAL A 35 -6.00 -16.28 12.13
N PRO A 36 -5.19 -15.21 12.26
CA PRO A 36 -4.20 -15.10 13.32
C PRO A 36 -4.83 -15.11 14.72
N LEU A 37 -5.97 -14.44 14.90
CA LEU A 37 -6.67 -14.41 16.18
C LEU A 37 -7.18 -15.81 16.55
N VAL A 38 -7.77 -16.51 15.57
CA VAL A 38 -8.26 -17.87 15.75
C VAL A 38 -7.10 -18.81 16.12
N GLY A 39 -5.97 -18.66 15.43
CA GLY A 39 -4.74 -19.39 15.72
C GLY A 39 -4.28 -19.24 17.17
N VAL A 40 -4.31 -18.02 17.72
CA VAL A 40 -3.90 -17.77 19.12
C VAL A 40 -4.90 -18.37 20.11
N VAL A 41 -6.21 -18.19 19.88
CA VAL A 41 -7.26 -18.54 20.86
C VAL A 41 -7.57 -20.04 20.89
N TRP A 42 -7.55 -20.72 19.73
CA TRP A 42 -7.95 -22.13 19.63
C TRP A 42 -6.81 -23.09 19.30
N PHE A 43 -5.67 -22.59 18.78
CA PHE A 43 -4.55 -23.41 18.34
C PHE A 43 -3.25 -23.09 19.09
N ASP A 44 -3.32 -22.31 20.18
CA ASP A 44 -2.19 -21.91 21.03
C ASP A 44 -1.00 -21.32 20.24
N TRP A 45 -1.29 -20.61 19.14
CA TRP A 45 -0.23 -19.93 18.39
C TRP A 45 0.48 -18.92 19.28
N SER A 46 1.81 -18.99 19.30
CA SER A 46 2.61 -18.01 20.03
C SER A 46 2.43 -16.62 19.42
N LEU A 47 2.08 -15.66 20.28
CA LEU A 47 2.05 -14.25 19.92
C LEU A 47 3.42 -13.76 19.44
N LYS A 48 4.50 -14.17 20.13
CA LYS A 48 5.87 -13.85 19.71
C LYS A 48 6.19 -14.40 18.32
N ALA A 49 5.77 -15.62 18.01
CA ALA A 49 5.94 -16.21 16.69
C ALA A 49 5.22 -15.41 15.58
N LEU A 50 3.99 -14.96 15.84
CA LEU A 50 3.25 -14.10 14.92
C LEU A 50 3.94 -12.75 14.70
N LEU A 51 4.41 -12.10 15.77
CA LEU A 51 5.14 -10.84 15.67
C LEU A 51 6.43 -10.99 14.85
N VAL A 52 7.18 -12.08 15.06
CA VAL A 52 8.38 -12.39 14.27
C VAL A 52 8.03 -12.65 12.80
N ALA A 53 6.94 -13.38 12.53
CA ALA A 53 6.50 -13.62 11.15
C ALA A 53 6.12 -12.31 10.42
N TYR A 54 5.35 -11.42 11.07
CA TYR A 54 5.02 -10.11 10.51
C TYR A 54 6.23 -9.18 10.34
N TRP A 55 7.20 -9.25 11.26
CA TRP A 55 8.45 -8.52 11.15
C TRP A 55 9.29 -9.00 9.95
N LEU A 56 9.40 -10.31 9.74
CA LEU A 56 10.06 -10.89 8.57
C LEU A 56 9.35 -10.49 7.28
N GLU A 57 8.02 -10.58 7.26
CA GLU A 57 7.23 -10.13 6.12
C GLU A 57 7.48 -8.65 5.78
N SER A 58 7.55 -7.78 6.78
CA SER A 58 7.89 -6.38 6.58
C SER A 58 9.30 -6.22 5.98
N GLY A 59 10.25 -7.08 6.37
CA GLY A 59 11.58 -7.14 5.78
C GLY A 59 11.54 -7.52 4.30
N VAL A 60 10.78 -8.57 3.96
CA VAL A 60 10.59 -9.04 2.57
C VAL A 60 9.95 -7.94 1.70
N VAL A 61 8.91 -7.28 2.20
CA VAL A 61 8.27 -6.17 1.49
C VAL A 61 9.25 -5.03 1.26
N GLY A 62 10.02 -4.64 2.28
CA GLY A 62 11.04 -3.59 2.17
C GLY A 62 12.10 -3.95 1.14
N LEU A 63 12.64 -5.18 1.20
CA LEU A 63 13.67 -5.65 0.28
C LEU A 63 13.20 -5.64 -1.17
N LEU A 64 11.99 -6.16 -1.44
CA LEU A 64 11.40 -6.16 -2.77
C LEU A 64 10.97 -4.76 -3.23
N ASN A 65 10.82 -3.79 -2.33
CA ASN A 65 10.49 -2.42 -2.69
C ASN A 65 11.69 -1.67 -3.31
N VAL A 66 12.92 -2.02 -2.96
CA VAL A 66 14.13 -1.41 -3.52
C VAL A 66 14.19 -1.53 -5.05
N PRO A 67 14.11 -2.73 -5.66
CA PRO A 67 14.08 -2.84 -7.12
C PRO A 67 12.83 -2.21 -7.74
N LYS A 68 11.70 -2.14 -7.02
CA LYS A 68 10.50 -1.42 -7.49
C LYS A 68 10.75 0.08 -7.62
N ILE A 69 11.38 0.70 -6.62
CA ILE A 69 11.75 2.12 -6.68
C ILE A 69 12.71 2.37 -7.85
N LEU A 70 13.73 1.52 -7.99
CA LEU A 70 14.70 1.64 -9.07
C LEU A 70 14.06 1.51 -10.47
N ALA A 71 13.00 0.72 -10.61
CA ALA A 71 12.31 0.52 -11.88
C ALA A 71 11.14 1.48 -12.14
N ALA A 72 10.68 2.21 -11.13
CA ALA A 72 9.54 3.11 -11.23
C ALA A 72 9.78 4.26 -12.23
N SER A 73 8.87 4.44 -13.18
CA SER A 73 8.94 5.48 -14.23
C SER A 73 7.64 6.26 -14.43
N GLY A 74 6.61 6.00 -13.64
CA GLY A 74 5.31 6.65 -13.79
C GLY A 74 5.29 8.10 -13.33
N ARG A 75 4.61 8.95 -14.10
CA ARG A 75 4.34 10.35 -13.76
C ARG A 75 3.12 10.42 -12.83
N GLY A 76 3.31 10.10 -11.56
CA GLY A 76 2.25 10.09 -10.55
C GLY A 76 2.11 11.43 -9.82
N ASP A 77 0.97 12.10 -10.02
CA ASP A 77 0.46 13.25 -9.30
C ASP A 77 0.20 12.90 -7.83
N GLY A 78 1.14 13.30 -6.97
CA GLY A 78 1.10 12.99 -5.55
C GLY A 78 2.51 12.90 -5.01
N GLY A 79 3.20 14.03 -5.02
CA GLY A 79 4.49 14.18 -4.37
C GLY A 79 4.37 13.66 -2.94
N SER A 80 5.10 12.59 -2.65
CA SER A 80 5.39 12.25 -1.26
C SER A 80 6.02 13.51 -0.65
N SER A 81 5.42 14.07 0.39
CA SER A 81 5.89 15.28 1.08
C SER A 81 7.18 15.05 1.90
N ILE A 82 7.95 14.03 1.54
CA ILE A 82 9.19 13.65 2.20
C ILE A 82 10.30 14.46 1.56
N ASN A 83 10.60 15.61 2.17
CA ASN A 83 11.79 16.39 1.86
C ASN A 83 13.00 15.72 2.51
N ALA A 84 13.69 14.86 1.76
CA ALA A 84 14.98 14.31 2.18
C ALA A 84 16.10 15.15 1.55
N THR A 85 17.07 15.61 2.36
CA THR A 85 18.28 16.28 1.87
C THR A 85 19.49 15.40 2.14
N VAL A 86 20.29 15.12 1.11
CA VAL A 86 21.59 14.44 1.21
C VAL A 86 22.67 15.46 0.85
N ASN A 87 23.58 15.75 1.78
CA ASN A 87 24.64 16.76 1.61
C ASN A 87 24.11 18.16 1.22
N GLY A 88 22.97 18.57 1.80
CA GLY A 88 22.32 19.86 1.50
C GLY A 88 21.58 19.93 0.16
N ARG A 89 21.61 18.86 -0.65
CA ARG A 89 20.82 18.75 -1.89
C ARG A 89 19.55 17.94 -1.63
N GLN A 90 18.41 18.42 -2.15
CA GLN A 90 17.16 17.66 -2.09
C GLN A 90 17.27 16.40 -2.95
N VAL A 91 16.78 15.28 -2.43
CA VAL A 91 16.64 14.03 -3.18
C VAL A 91 15.53 14.21 -4.19
N ASP A 92 15.86 14.04 -5.47
CA ASP A 92 14.86 14.10 -6.53
C ASP A 92 13.93 12.89 -6.44
N LEU A 93 12.63 13.16 -6.36
CA LEU A 93 11.56 12.17 -6.31
C LEU A 93 10.84 12.02 -7.66
N SER A 94 11.28 12.79 -8.66
CA SER A 94 10.68 12.86 -9.98
C SER A 94 10.93 11.56 -10.76
N PRO A 95 10.03 11.21 -11.69
CA PRO A 95 10.27 10.13 -12.64
C PRO A 95 11.48 10.45 -13.54
N PRO A 96 12.10 9.43 -14.17
CA PRO A 96 13.18 9.63 -15.14
C PRO A 96 12.74 10.51 -16.32
N ASP A 97 13.66 11.34 -16.83
CA ASP A 97 13.40 12.29 -17.93
C ASP A 97 12.99 11.58 -19.23
N ASP A 98 13.69 10.48 -19.57
CA ASP A 98 13.46 9.67 -20.77
C ASP A 98 13.17 8.19 -20.39
N PRO A 99 11.91 7.86 -20.05
CA PRO A 99 11.53 6.51 -19.70
C PRO A 99 11.59 5.58 -20.93
N ARG A 100 12.27 4.45 -20.78
CA ARG A 100 12.46 3.46 -21.86
C ARG A 100 11.28 2.51 -22.02
N ASP A 101 11.14 1.91 -23.20
CA ASP A 101 10.06 1.01 -23.61
C ASP A 101 10.08 -0.39 -22.97
N GLY A 102 10.74 -0.58 -21.81
CA GLY A 102 10.89 -1.88 -21.16
C GLY A 102 11.17 -1.80 -19.66
N PHE A 103 11.41 -2.95 -19.02
CA PHE A 103 11.83 -3.00 -17.63
C PHE A 103 13.29 -2.57 -17.52
N HIS A 104 13.54 -1.46 -16.83
CA HIS A 104 14.87 -0.91 -16.63
C HIS A 104 15.02 -0.39 -15.20
N LEU A 105 16.22 -0.49 -14.65
CA LEU A 105 16.59 0.19 -13.41
C LEU A 105 17.22 1.52 -13.76
N TYR A 106 16.66 2.62 -13.24
CA TYR A 106 17.09 3.97 -13.56
C TYR A 106 18.13 4.46 -12.54
N PRO A 107 19.33 4.87 -12.97
CA PRO A 107 20.33 5.44 -12.07
C PRO A 107 19.85 6.70 -11.33
N SER A 108 18.96 7.48 -11.95
CA SER A 108 18.30 8.64 -11.32
C SER A 108 17.53 8.27 -10.05
N ASN A 109 17.08 7.02 -9.93
CA ASN A 109 16.32 6.53 -8.79
C ASN A 109 17.21 5.95 -7.66
N VAL A 110 18.53 5.87 -7.86
CA VAL A 110 19.47 5.32 -6.86
C VAL A 110 19.48 6.12 -5.55
N PRO A 111 19.51 7.48 -5.56
CA PRO A 111 19.51 8.25 -4.32
C PRO A 111 18.27 8.00 -3.46
N ILE A 112 17.07 7.95 -4.06
CA ILE A 112 15.82 7.69 -3.34
C ILE A 112 15.75 6.22 -2.86
N ALA A 113 16.17 5.26 -3.68
CA ALA A 113 16.23 3.86 -3.26
C ALA A 113 17.22 3.64 -2.11
N GLY A 114 18.36 4.34 -2.12
CA GLY A 114 19.35 4.33 -1.06
C GLY A 114 18.84 4.97 0.23
N PHE A 115 18.19 6.13 0.13
CA PHE A 115 17.52 6.77 1.27
C PHE A 115 16.48 5.83 1.89
N PHE A 116 15.63 5.21 1.06
CA PHE A 116 14.66 4.22 1.51
C PHE A 116 15.33 3.05 2.22
N ALA A 117 16.31 2.40 1.59
CA ALA A 117 16.98 1.22 2.16
C ALA A 117 17.61 1.53 3.52
N MET A 118 18.25 2.69 3.67
CA MET A 118 18.81 3.14 4.93
C MET A 118 17.74 3.47 5.97
N HIS A 119 16.79 4.34 5.64
CA HIS A 119 15.80 4.83 6.61
C HIS A 119 14.82 3.72 7.03
N TYR A 120 14.29 2.97 6.06
CA TYR A 120 13.46 1.80 6.31
C TYR A 120 14.25 0.70 7.02
N GLY A 121 15.51 0.46 6.64
CA GLY A 121 16.37 -0.54 7.26
C GLY A 121 16.63 -0.26 8.74
N ILE A 122 16.97 0.97 9.10
CA ILE A 122 17.14 1.39 10.50
C ILE A 122 15.86 1.13 11.28
N PHE A 123 14.71 1.57 10.75
CA PHE A 123 13.43 1.35 11.40
C PHE A 123 13.10 -0.15 11.56
N TRP A 124 13.37 -0.96 10.54
CA TRP A 124 13.15 -2.40 10.55
C TRP A 124 14.02 -3.13 11.58
N VAL A 125 15.28 -2.71 11.75
CA VAL A 125 16.19 -3.26 12.77
C VAL A 125 15.73 -2.86 14.17
N VAL A 126 15.43 -1.58 14.40
CA VAL A 126 14.94 -1.09 15.71
C VAL A 126 13.64 -1.79 16.09
N HIS A 127 12.72 -1.97 15.14
CA HIS A 127 11.50 -2.74 15.36
C HIS A 127 11.81 -4.22 15.65
N GLY A 128 12.80 -4.81 14.97
CA GLY A 128 13.27 -6.16 15.27
C GLY A 128 13.76 -6.32 16.71
N VAL A 129 14.52 -5.35 17.23
CA VAL A 129 14.93 -5.33 18.64
C VAL A 129 13.72 -5.30 19.57
N PHE A 130 12.70 -4.50 19.25
CA PHE A 130 11.45 -4.45 20.00
C PHE A 130 10.70 -5.80 19.98
N VAL A 131 10.58 -6.43 18.80
CA VAL A 131 9.92 -7.74 18.64
C VAL A 131 10.64 -8.84 19.41
N TRP A 132 11.97 -8.87 19.37
CA TRP A 132 12.75 -9.89 20.09
C TRP A 132 12.78 -9.68 21.60
N SER A 133 12.69 -8.42 22.03
CA SER A 133 12.60 -8.00 23.44
C SER A 133 11.17 -7.94 23.97
N PHE A 134 10.17 -8.42 23.20
CA PHE A 134 8.75 -8.26 23.54
C PHE A 134 8.38 -8.81 24.93
N ASP A 135 8.98 -9.91 25.35
CA ASP A 135 8.77 -10.50 26.68
C ASP A 135 9.13 -9.55 27.82
N ALA A 136 10.04 -8.59 27.61
CA ALA A 136 10.51 -7.67 28.66
C ALA A 136 9.44 -6.63 29.06
N PHE A 137 8.43 -6.41 28.22
CA PHE A 137 7.38 -5.41 28.45
C PHE A 137 5.97 -5.95 28.23
N ALA A 138 5.82 -7.18 27.76
CA ALA A 138 4.53 -7.84 27.65
C ALA A 138 3.99 -8.26 29.03
N VAL A 139 2.68 -8.15 29.20
CA VAL A 139 1.97 -8.68 30.38
C VAL A 139 1.56 -10.12 30.09
N GLY A 140 2.20 -11.08 30.76
CA GLY A 140 1.94 -12.52 30.60
C GLY A 140 2.90 -13.22 29.63
N GLY A 141 2.79 -14.55 29.53
CA GLY A 141 3.64 -15.35 28.64
C GLY A 141 3.20 -15.20 27.17
N VAL A 142 4.14 -14.85 26.28
CA VAL A 142 3.87 -14.61 24.84
C VAL A 142 4.24 -15.80 23.95
N GLY A 143 4.71 -16.89 24.56
CA GLY A 143 5.10 -18.15 23.91
C GLY A 143 6.47 -18.08 23.19
N GLY A 144 6.99 -19.25 22.85
CA GLY A 144 8.27 -19.39 22.12
C GLY A 144 8.13 -19.20 20.62
N VAL A 145 9.27 -19.10 19.92
CA VAL A 145 9.31 -18.93 18.45
C VAL A 145 9.64 -20.28 17.79
N PRO A 146 8.66 -20.99 17.20
CA PRO A 146 8.92 -22.21 16.45
C PRO A 146 9.59 -21.85 15.11
N LEU A 147 10.93 -21.84 15.10
CA LEU A 147 11.73 -21.37 13.96
C LEU A 147 11.35 -22.05 12.64
N GLY A 148 11.02 -23.33 12.64
CA GLY A 148 10.58 -24.05 11.44
C GLY A 148 9.30 -23.45 10.81
N ALA A 149 8.28 -23.18 11.63
CA ALA A 149 7.04 -22.57 11.16
C ALA A 149 7.26 -21.12 10.70
N VAL A 150 8.10 -20.38 11.41
CA VAL A 150 8.45 -18.99 11.06
C VAL A 150 9.21 -18.93 9.74
N PHE A 151 10.19 -19.81 9.51
CA PHE A 151 10.90 -19.87 8.24
C PHE A 151 10.01 -20.32 7.09
N LEU A 152 9.09 -21.25 7.33
CA LEU A 152 8.09 -21.64 6.34
C LEU A 152 7.18 -20.46 5.98
N ALA A 153 6.68 -19.73 6.97
CA ALA A 153 5.87 -18.52 6.75
C ALA A 153 6.66 -17.43 6.01
N ALA A 154 7.93 -17.22 6.36
CA ALA A 154 8.81 -16.30 5.66
C ALA A 154 9.03 -16.72 4.20
N GLY A 155 9.27 -18.01 3.95
CA GLY A 155 9.38 -18.56 2.60
C GLY A 155 8.11 -18.37 1.78
N ALA A 156 6.94 -18.69 2.35
CA ALA A 156 5.64 -18.45 1.71
C ALA A 156 5.43 -16.96 1.39
N THR A 157 5.86 -16.08 2.29
CA THR A 157 5.77 -14.63 2.11
C THR A 157 6.67 -14.13 0.98
N VAL A 158 7.92 -14.63 0.90
CA VAL A 158 8.85 -14.35 -0.20
C VAL A 158 8.27 -14.81 -1.52
N LEU A 159 7.72 -16.03 -1.58
CA LEU A 159 7.10 -16.57 -2.80
C LEU A 159 5.89 -15.74 -3.23
N SER A 160 5.00 -15.38 -2.29
CA SER A 160 3.82 -14.57 -2.56
C SER A 160 4.19 -13.17 -3.09
N HIS A 161 5.06 -12.46 -2.39
CA HIS A 161 5.44 -11.09 -2.77
C HIS A 161 6.37 -11.07 -3.99
N GLY A 162 7.27 -12.04 -4.11
CA GLY A 162 8.14 -12.23 -5.27
C GLY A 162 7.33 -12.58 -6.52
N GLY A 163 6.32 -13.45 -6.39
CA GLY A 163 5.37 -13.75 -7.45
C GLY A 163 4.57 -12.52 -7.87
N SER A 164 4.07 -11.73 -6.91
CA SER A 164 3.39 -10.46 -7.22
C SER A 164 4.33 -9.44 -7.88
N PHE A 165 5.61 -9.41 -7.50
CA PHE A 165 6.61 -8.58 -8.16
C PHE A 165 6.81 -9.02 -9.62
N ALA A 166 6.99 -10.32 -9.87
CA ALA A 166 7.20 -10.82 -11.23
C ALA A 166 5.97 -10.65 -12.13
N VAL A 167 4.79 -11.07 -11.65
CA VAL A 167 3.57 -11.09 -12.48
C VAL A 167 2.94 -9.72 -12.61
N ASN A 168 2.75 -9.01 -11.49
CA ASN A 168 2.04 -7.74 -11.51
C ASN A 168 3.01 -6.59 -11.81
N PHE A 169 4.07 -6.47 -11.01
CA PHE A 169 4.93 -5.30 -11.13
C PHE A 169 5.72 -5.29 -12.45
N VAL A 170 6.36 -6.40 -12.81
CA VAL A 170 7.09 -6.53 -14.08
C VAL A 170 6.15 -6.90 -15.23
N GLY A 171 5.40 -8.00 -15.10
CA GLY A 171 4.57 -8.54 -16.19
C GLY A 171 3.38 -7.69 -16.61
N ARG A 172 2.74 -6.95 -15.69
CA ARG A 172 1.66 -6.00 -16.00
C ARG A 172 2.14 -4.55 -16.07
N GLU A 173 3.45 -4.36 -16.10
CA GLU A 173 4.10 -3.06 -16.28
C GLU A 173 3.68 -1.99 -15.26
N GLU A 174 3.33 -2.36 -14.02
CA GLU A 174 2.94 -1.39 -12.98
C GLU A 174 4.05 -0.36 -12.72
N TYR A 175 5.31 -0.72 -12.97
CA TYR A 175 6.47 0.18 -12.90
C TYR A 175 6.30 1.44 -13.75
N ARG A 176 5.53 1.39 -14.85
CA ARG A 176 5.23 2.54 -15.72
C ARG A 176 4.19 3.50 -15.14
N SER A 177 3.43 3.06 -14.14
CA SER A 177 2.29 3.81 -13.59
C SER A 177 2.57 4.46 -12.24
N VAL A 178 3.67 4.09 -11.58
CA VAL A 178 4.04 4.57 -10.24
C VAL A 178 5.32 5.39 -10.30
N SER A 179 5.34 6.53 -9.60
CA SER A 179 6.56 7.34 -9.47
C SER A 179 7.51 6.76 -8.43
N PRO A 180 8.83 7.00 -8.54
CA PRO A 180 9.79 6.59 -7.53
C PRO A 180 9.41 7.09 -6.13
N GLY A 181 9.03 8.37 -6.02
CA GLY A 181 8.57 9.00 -4.78
C GLY A 181 7.37 8.30 -4.13
N LYS A 182 6.36 7.94 -4.93
CA LYS A 182 5.18 7.22 -4.43
C LYS A 182 5.54 5.80 -4.01
N GLN A 183 6.31 5.08 -4.83
CA GLN A 183 6.75 3.72 -4.56
C GLN A 183 7.59 3.63 -3.26
N MET A 184 8.38 4.65 -2.97
CA MET A 184 9.14 4.78 -1.72
C MET A 184 8.22 4.76 -0.49
N SER A 185 7.07 5.43 -0.56
CA SER A 185 6.15 5.59 0.58
C SER A 185 5.27 4.36 0.86
N GLU A 186 5.11 3.46 -0.12
CA GLU A 186 4.18 2.32 -0.04
C GLU A 186 4.36 1.46 1.22
N PRO A 187 5.57 1.02 1.59
CA PRO A 187 5.76 0.17 2.77
C PRO A 187 5.42 0.85 4.10
N TYR A 188 5.54 2.18 4.20
CA TYR A 188 5.31 2.90 5.45
C TYR A 188 3.85 2.86 5.89
N ARG A 189 2.91 2.90 4.94
CA ARG A 189 1.47 2.79 5.25
C ARG A 189 1.19 1.52 6.04
N ARG A 190 1.79 0.40 5.62
CA ARG A 190 1.66 -0.90 6.28
C ARG A 190 2.27 -0.88 7.69
N VAL A 191 3.49 -0.36 7.80
CA VAL A 191 4.25 -0.32 9.06
C VAL A 191 3.54 0.54 10.10
N ILE A 192 3.02 1.70 9.71
CA ILE A 192 2.29 2.62 10.60
C ILE A 192 1.03 1.96 11.16
N VAL A 193 0.22 1.33 10.30
CA VAL A 193 -0.98 0.61 10.74
C VAL A 193 -0.62 -0.48 11.73
N LEU A 194 0.42 -1.27 11.46
CA LEU A 194 0.89 -2.33 12.35
C LEU A 194 1.35 -1.77 13.71
N HIS A 195 2.11 -0.68 13.75
CA HIS A 195 2.56 -0.06 15.01
C HIS A 195 1.39 0.49 15.83
N LEU A 196 0.48 1.23 15.20
CA LEU A 196 -0.71 1.75 15.88
C LEU A 196 -1.55 0.61 16.46
N THR A 197 -1.69 -0.48 15.71
CA THR A 197 -2.43 -1.67 16.15
C THR A 197 -1.77 -2.33 17.37
N ILE A 198 -0.46 -2.55 17.34
CA ILE A 198 0.29 -3.19 18.42
C ILE A 198 0.30 -2.30 19.67
N VAL A 199 0.58 -1.00 19.53
CA VAL A 199 0.65 -0.06 20.66
C VAL A 199 -0.72 0.08 21.33
N LEU A 200 -1.78 0.25 20.55
CA LEU A 200 -3.15 0.34 21.09
C LEU A 200 -3.56 -0.96 21.77
N GLY A 201 -3.24 -2.11 21.17
CA GLY A 201 -3.48 -3.42 21.77
C GLY A 201 -2.74 -3.61 23.10
N ALA A 202 -1.45 -3.29 23.14
CA ALA A 202 -0.64 -3.39 24.35
C ALA A 202 -1.17 -2.48 25.47
N PHE A 203 -1.55 -1.24 25.15
CA PHE A 203 -2.13 -0.31 26.12
C PHE A 203 -3.48 -0.80 26.66
N LEU A 204 -4.35 -1.35 25.80
CA LEU A 204 -5.63 -1.93 26.22
C LEU A 204 -5.44 -3.16 27.13
N VAL A 205 -4.49 -4.04 26.83
CA VAL A 205 -4.16 -5.18 27.69
C VAL A 205 -3.64 -4.70 29.04
N ALA A 206 -2.71 -3.75 29.04
CA ALA A 206 -2.13 -3.18 30.26
C ALA A 206 -3.18 -2.49 31.15
N ALA A 207 -4.12 -1.75 30.56
CA ALA A 207 -5.17 -1.05 31.28
C ALA A 207 -6.28 -1.97 31.81
N SER A 208 -6.62 -3.03 31.07
CA SER A 208 -7.72 -3.95 31.43
C SER A 208 -7.28 -5.13 32.31
N GLY A 209 -5.99 -5.48 32.31
CA GLY A 209 -5.48 -6.67 32.98
C GLY A 209 -5.96 -8.01 32.37
N ALA A 210 -6.73 -7.96 31.27
CA ALA A 210 -7.37 -9.12 30.66
C ALA A 210 -6.97 -9.25 29.17
N PRO A 211 -5.97 -10.09 28.84
CA PRO A 211 -5.41 -10.21 27.49
C PRO A 211 -6.45 -10.51 26.40
N ALA A 212 -7.43 -11.38 26.71
CA ALA A 212 -8.45 -11.80 25.75
C ALA A 212 -9.45 -10.69 25.39
N ALA A 213 -9.93 -9.92 26.38
CA ALA A 213 -10.91 -8.85 26.14
C ALA A 213 -10.30 -7.69 25.35
N ALA A 214 -9.05 -7.33 25.65
CA ALA A 214 -8.32 -6.31 24.91
C ALA A 214 -8.01 -6.71 23.47
N LEU A 215 -7.69 -7.99 23.20
CA LEU A 215 -7.52 -8.51 21.84
C LEU A 215 -8.82 -8.39 21.03
N VAL A 216 -9.97 -8.76 21.61
CA VAL A 216 -11.28 -8.63 20.95
C VAL A 216 -11.59 -7.18 20.63
N VAL A 217 -11.41 -6.25 21.58
CA VAL A 217 -11.65 -4.81 21.35
C VAL A 217 -10.71 -4.25 20.28
N MET A 218 -9.43 -4.62 20.31
CA MET A 218 -8.46 -4.15 19.32
C MET A 218 -8.80 -4.65 17.91
N VAL A 219 -9.20 -5.92 17.77
CA VAL A 219 -9.62 -6.49 16.48
C VAL A 219 -10.86 -5.79 15.96
N VAL A 220 -11.85 -5.50 16.82
CA VAL A 220 -13.06 -4.76 16.45
C VAL A 220 -12.72 -3.33 15.99
N VAL A 221 -11.88 -2.62 16.75
CA VAL A 221 -11.45 -1.25 16.40
C VAL A 221 -10.67 -1.24 15.10
N LYS A 222 -9.70 -2.15 14.91
CA LYS A 222 -8.92 -2.26 13.67
C LYS A 222 -9.84 -2.54 12.48
N THR A 223 -10.75 -3.49 12.62
CA THR A 223 -11.71 -3.84 11.57
C THR A 223 -12.60 -2.64 11.22
N ALA A 224 -13.05 -1.88 12.22
CA ALA A 224 -13.84 -0.66 12.01
C ALA A 224 -13.05 0.45 11.30
N LEU A 225 -11.77 0.64 11.64
CA LEU A 225 -10.89 1.60 10.98
C LEU A 225 -10.60 1.22 9.52
N ASP A 226 -10.30 -0.06 9.26
CA ASP A 226 -10.06 -0.58 7.92
C ASP A 226 -11.34 -0.48 7.06
N ALA A 227 -12.50 -0.84 7.61
CA ALA A 227 -13.79 -0.69 6.93
C ALA A 227 -14.16 0.78 6.67
N GLY A 228 -13.89 1.67 7.65
CA GLY A 228 -14.13 3.10 7.53
C GLY A 228 -13.24 3.77 6.49
N ALA A 229 -11.97 3.35 6.39
CA ALA A 229 -11.05 3.80 5.35
C ALA A 229 -11.57 3.41 3.95
N HIS A 230 -12.04 2.17 3.80
CA HIS A 230 -12.68 1.71 2.57
C HIS A 230 -13.94 2.51 2.20
N LEU A 231 -14.86 2.75 3.15
CA LEU A 231 -16.07 3.52 2.89
C LEU A 231 -15.78 4.98 2.49
N ARG A 232 -14.74 5.60 3.08
CA ARG A 232 -14.31 6.96 2.72
C ARG A 232 -13.71 7.02 1.32
N GLU A 233 -13.07 5.95 0.87
CA GLU A 233 -12.60 5.80 -0.51
C GLU A 233 -13.77 5.79 -1.51
N HIS A 234 -14.88 5.14 -1.15
CA HIS A 234 -16.10 5.11 -1.97
C HIS A 234 -16.76 6.48 -2.15
N VAL A 235 -16.99 7.19 -1.04
CA VAL A 235 -17.65 8.51 -1.10
C VAL A 235 -16.79 9.52 -1.87
N ARG A 236 -15.45 9.40 -1.81
CA ARG A 236 -14.53 10.23 -2.60
C ARG A 236 -14.53 9.85 -4.08
N ALA A 237 -14.66 8.57 -4.41
CA ALA A 237 -14.75 8.11 -5.79
C ALA A 237 -16.08 8.53 -6.45
N GLU A 238 -17.21 8.47 -5.72
CA GLU A 238 -18.51 8.93 -6.21
C GLU A 238 -18.53 10.45 -6.43
N LYS A 239 -18.04 11.24 -5.47
CA LYS A 239 -17.95 12.71 -5.63
C LYS A 239 -17.07 13.15 -6.78
N ARG A 240 -16.01 12.40 -7.11
CA ARG A 240 -15.19 12.66 -8.31
C ARG A 240 -15.95 12.34 -9.59
N ALA A 241 -16.68 11.23 -9.63
CA ALA A 241 -17.47 10.81 -10.78
C ALA A 241 -18.63 11.76 -11.10
N ASP A 242 -19.28 12.35 -10.08
CA ASP A 242 -20.34 13.35 -10.29
C ASP A 242 -19.76 14.69 -10.78
N ARG A 243 -18.60 15.10 -10.27
CA ARG A 243 -17.92 16.33 -10.71
C ARG A 243 -17.48 16.28 -12.17
N ASP A 244 -17.06 15.12 -12.67
CA ASP A 244 -16.69 14.93 -14.08
C ASP A 244 -17.93 14.87 -15.00
N ARG A 245 -19.08 14.41 -14.50
CA ARG A 245 -20.36 14.43 -15.23
C ARG A 245 -20.93 15.85 -15.38
N ASP A 246 -20.91 16.63 -14.30
CA ASP A 246 -21.40 18.01 -14.33
C ASP A 246 -20.49 18.92 -15.16
N GLY A 247 -19.17 18.72 -15.10
CA GLY A 247 -18.19 19.46 -15.92
C GLY A 247 -18.29 19.17 -17.43
N GLY A 248 -18.64 17.94 -17.83
CA GLY A 248 -18.88 17.59 -19.24
C GLY A 248 -20.14 18.24 -19.82
N SER A 249 -21.18 18.43 -19.00
CA SER A 249 -22.46 19.01 -19.45
C SER A 249 -22.44 20.54 -19.69
N ALA A 250 -21.44 21.23 -19.14
CA ALA A 250 -21.26 22.67 -19.32
C ALA A 250 -20.48 23.04 -20.60
N GLY A 251 -19.67 22.11 -21.13
CA GLY A 251 -18.85 22.33 -22.33
C GLY A 251 -19.59 22.13 -23.66
N GLU A 252 -20.74 21.44 -23.65
CA GLU A 252 -21.46 21.06 -24.88
C GLU A 252 -22.58 22.05 -25.25
N ARG A 253 -22.82 23.09 -24.43
CA ARG A 253 -23.92 24.06 -24.63
C ARG A 253 -23.47 25.42 -25.17
N ILE A 254 -22.44 25.44 -26.01
CA ILE A 254 -22.14 26.58 -26.88
C ILE A 254 -22.51 26.15 -28.30
N GLU A 255 -23.81 25.97 -28.52
CA GLU A 255 -24.37 25.74 -29.84
C GLU A 255 -24.60 27.11 -30.50
N VAL A 256 -23.82 27.35 -31.55
CA VAL A 256 -24.08 28.15 -32.75
C VAL A 256 -25.38 28.97 -32.72
N SER A 257 -25.25 30.28 -32.57
CA SER A 257 -26.25 31.23 -33.10
C SER A 257 -25.62 31.94 -34.28
N ASP A 258 -26.02 31.52 -35.48
CA ASP A 258 -25.96 32.35 -36.68
C ASP A 258 -26.64 33.71 -36.41
N ALA A 259 -26.02 34.78 -36.88
CA ALA A 259 -26.70 36.03 -37.20
C ALA A 259 -25.96 36.69 -38.36
N SER A 260 -26.42 36.33 -39.56
CA SER A 260 -26.31 37.12 -40.77
C SER A 260 -26.97 38.48 -40.60
N ALA A 261 -26.24 39.57 -40.83
CA ALA A 261 -26.70 40.83 -41.40
C ALA A 261 -25.49 41.64 -41.89
#